data_AF-A0A9D7EME0-F1
#
_entry.id   AF-A0A9D7EME0-F1
#
_cell.length_a   1.000
_cell.length_b   1.000
_cell.length_c   1.000
_cell.angle_alpha   90.00
_cell.angle_beta   90.00
_cell.angle_gamma   90.00
#
_symmetry.space_group_name_H-M   'P 1'
#
loop_
_entity.id
_entity.type
_entity.pdbx_description
1 polymer ?
#
loop_
_entity_poly.entity_id
_entity_poly.type
_entity_poly.pdbx_seq_one_letter_code
_entity_poly.pdbx_strand_id
1 'polypeptide(L)'
;MADISPEQTLERVASAIPARIRKHITIVGSLAAGYVLRTKITPGTVRTKDIDCVLSPFAQATISGTSITTTLLNAGWTLRPDSEFPEPGNKETDLDKLPVVRLYPPESSDWFVELLSVPESNSGEFERFRRLEVDAKRHFVLPSFKFLPIAIYEPIATSVGISCARVEMMALANLLENPTIQQTPMRGLISNRIIKRGNKDIGRAVALARICDDEIETWPELWLKALRTVFPENWLKYAVHVGDGIQQLVENEGDLEQACHTCNNGLLSFAPVTVEQFAVSIKRFQKDCIEPFIELCSRE
;
A
#
# COMPACT_ATOMS: atom_id res chain seq x y z
N MET A 1 -14.48 8.58 0.27
CA MET A 1 -13.45 8.23 1.28
C MET A 1 -13.97 8.74 2.59
N ALA A 2 -13.71 8.03 3.69
CA ALA A 2 -14.09 8.47 5.02
C ALA A 2 -12.86 8.89 5.81
N ASP A 3 -13.08 9.81 6.74
CA ASP A 3 -12.10 10.18 7.75
C ASP A 3 -12.23 9.16 8.89
N ILE A 4 -11.18 8.35 9.09
CA ILE A 4 -11.17 7.27 10.09
C ILE A 4 -10.07 7.51 11.12
N SER A 5 -10.28 7.06 12.36
CA SER A 5 -9.24 6.98 13.39
C SER A 5 -8.38 5.74 13.14
N PRO A 6 -7.06 5.89 12.87
CA PRO A 6 -6.21 4.75 12.56
C PRO A 6 -6.12 3.72 13.68
N GLU A 7 -6.05 4.16 14.94
CA GLU A 7 -5.96 3.27 16.11
C GLU A 7 -7.27 2.46 16.27
N GLN A 8 -8.42 3.14 16.26
CA GLN A 8 -9.72 2.48 16.43
C GLN A 8 -10.02 1.52 15.27
N THR A 9 -9.70 1.91 14.02
CA THR A 9 -9.87 1.02 12.87
C THR A 9 -8.95 -0.20 12.97
N LEU A 10 -7.69 -0.02 13.40
CA LEU A 10 -6.76 -1.14 13.58
C LEU A 10 -7.24 -2.11 14.66
N GLU A 11 -7.69 -1.60 15.82
CA GLU A 11 -8.29 -2.40 16.88
C GLU A 11 -9.50 -3.19 16.39
N ARG A 12 -10.36 -2.54 15.60
CA ARG A 12 -11.55 -3.15 15.02
C ARG A 12 -11.21 -4.26 14.04
N VAL A 13 -10.27 -4.03 13.12
CA VAL A 13 -9.78 -5.06 12.19
C VAL A 13 -9.17 -6.23 12.97
N ALA A 14 -8.33 -5.95 13.98
CA ALA A 14 -7.74 -7.00 14.80
C ALA A 14 -8.80 -7.80 15.57
N SER A 15 -9.82 -7.14 16.12
CA SER A 15 -10.89 -7.80 16.88
C SER A 15 -11.70 -8.79 16.03
N ALA A 16 -11.90 -8.47 14.74
CA ALA A 16 -12.61 -9.31 13.79
C ALA A 16 -11.76 -10.50 13.27
N ILE A 17 -10.44 -10.48 13.50
CA ILE A 17 -9.50 -11.48 12.99
C ILE A 17 -9.03 -12.40 14.13
N PRO A 18 -9.00 -13.74 13.93
CA PRO A 18 -8.50 -14.68 14.93
C PRO A 18 -7.09 -14.35 15.42
N ALA A 19 -6.87 -14.32 16.74
CA ALA A 19 -5.57 -13.94 17.33
C ALA A 19 -4.38 -14.73 16.75
N ARG A 20 -4.57 -16.03 16.49
CA ARG A 20 -3.52 -16.92 15.96
C ARG A 20 -2.96 -16.52 14.59
N ILE A 21 -3.73 -15.78 13.77
CA ILE A 21 -3.32 -15.38 12.41
C ILE A 21 -2.90 -13.91 12.30
N ARG A 22 -3.12 -13.09 13.34
CA ARG A 22 -2.76 -11.65 13.32
C ARG A 22 -1.28 -11.40 13.06
N LYS A 23 -0.41 -12.27 13.58
CA LYS A 23 1.05 -12.25 13.35
C LYS A 23 1.47 -12.37 11.87
N HIS A 24 0.57 -12.81 11.00
CA HIS A 24 0.78 -12.96 9.56
C HIS A 24 0.26 -11.75 8.77
N ILE A 25 -0.20 -10.70 9.44
CA ILE A 25 -0.83 -9.54 8.82
C ILE A 25 0.03 -8.31 9.06
N THR A 26 0.39 -7.64 7.98
CA THR A 26 0.92 -6.29 8.01
C THR A 26 -0.03 -5.35 7.28
N ILE A 27 -0.50 -4.32 7.97
CA ILE A 27 -1.26 -3.22 7.34
C ILE A 27 -0.29 -2.36 6.55
N VAL A 28 -0.65 -2.03 5.31
CA VAL A 28 0.06 -1.06 4.46
C VAL A 28 -0.87 0.10 4.08
N GLY A 29 -0.35 1.04 3.30
CA GLY A 29 -1.14 2.14 2.76
C GLY A 29 -1.52 3.19 3.82
N SER A 30 -2.68 3.84 3.61
CA SER A 30 -3.06 5.03 4.37
C SER A 30 -3.33 4.74 5.85
N LEU A 31 -3.88 3.57 6.19
CA LEU A 31 -4.11 3.22 7.59
C LEU A 31 -2.78 3.06 8.35
N ALA A 32 -1.81 2.37 7.75
CA ALA A 32 -0.48 2.22 8.34
C ALA A 32 0.21 3.58 8.53
N ALA A 33 0.19 4.43 7.51
CA ALA A 33 0.74 5.77 7.60
C ALA A 33 0.06 6.61 8.70
N GLY A 34 -1.27 6.57 8.75
CA GLY A 34 -2.05 7.26 9.78
C GLY A 34 -1.71 6.79 11.20
N TYR A 35 -1.51 5.49 11.39
CA TYR A 35 -1.13 4.93 12.69
C TYR A 35 0.31 5.27 13.09
N VAL A 36 1.27 5.10 12.16
CA VAL A 36 2.69 5.35 12.43
C VAL A 36 2.97 6.84 12.65
N LEU A 37 2.33 7.71 11.87
CA LEU A 37 2.52 9.16 11.92
C LEU A 37 1.45 9.88 12.74
N ARG A 38 0.71 9.17 13.59
CA ARG A 38 -0.41 9.73 14.37
C ARG A 38 -0.07 10.96 15.22
N THR A 39 1.18 11.08 15.66
CA THR A 39 1.66 12.25 16.42
C THR A 39 1.96 13.47 15.53
N LYS A 40 2.09 13.27 14.21
CA LYS A 40 2.36 14.31 13.20
C LYS A 40 1.11 14.72 12.42
N ILE A 41 0.07 13.89 12.41
CA ILE A 41 -1.20 14.12 11.70
C ILE A 41 -2.22 14.67 12.70
N THR A 42 -2.74 15.89 12.50
CA THR A 42 -3.78 16.51 13.35
C THR A 42 -5.05 16.70 12.53
N PRO A 43 -6.22 16.15 12.91
CA PRO A 43 -6.63 15.70 14.25
C PRO A 43 -6.33 14.21 14.57
N GLY A 44 -5.40 13.57 13.86
CA GLY A 44 -5.09 12.15 14.06
C GLY A 44 -5.97 11.20 13.25
N THR A 45 -6.73 11.72 12.29
CA THR A 45 -7.54 10.93 11.35
C THR A 45 -6.87 10.84 9.98
N VAL A 46 -7.15 9.76 9.26
CA VAL A 46 -6.72 9.60 7.86
C VAL A 46 -7.92 9.41 6.94
N ARG A 47 -7.89 10.04 5.77
CA ARG A 47 -8.89 9.85 4.73
C ARG A 47 -8.56 8.63 3.89
N THR A 48 -9.33 7.56 4.01
CA THR A 48 -9.14 6.32 3.24
C THR A 48 -10.47 5.57 3.07
N LYS A 49 -10.44 4.52 2.24
CA LYS A 49 -11.54 3.56 2.03
C LYS A 49 -11.03 2.11 2.04
N ASP A 50 -9.74 1.92 1.81
CA ASP A 50 -9.06 0.66 1.63
C ASP A 50 -8.13 0.40 2.81
N ILE A 51 -8.39 -0.68 3.55
CA ILE A 51 -7.51 -1.19 4.60
C ILE A 51 -6.75 -2.38 4.03
N ASP A 52 -5.56 -2.10 3.52
CA ASP A 52 -4.72 -3.06 2.82
C ASP A 52 -4.00 -4.00 3.82
N CYS A 53 -4.45 -5.25 3.89
CA CYS A 53 -3.90 -6.30 4.74
C CYS A 53 -2.99 -7.23 3.93
N VAL A 54 -1.68 -7.08 4.08
CA VAL A 54 -0.69 -7.97 3.43
C VAL A 54 -0.47 -9.22 4.29
N LEU A 55 -0.72 -10.38 3.69
CA LEU A 55 -0.50 -11.68 4.30
C LEU A 55 0.92 -12.18 4.01
N SER A 56 1.67 -12.48 5.07
CA SER A 56 3.05 -12.97 4.98
C SER A 56 3.40 -13.96 6.13
N PRO A 57 4.33 -14.91 5.91
CA PRO A 57 5.03 -15.19 4.65
C PRO A 57 4.11 -15.84 3.60
N PHE A 58 4.56 -15.90 2.35
CA PHE A 58 3.80 -16.48 1.23
C PHE A 58 3.17 -17.85 1.54
N ALA A 59 3.93 -18.73 2.18
CA ALA A 59 3.48 -20.08 2.56
C ALA A 59 2.23 -20.10 3.46
N GLN A 60 1.96 -19.01 4.19
CA GLN A 60 0.80 -18.87 5.07
C GLN A 60 -0.34 -18.03 4.46
N ALA A 61 -0.13 -17.42 3.30
CA ALA A 61 -1.06 -16.44 2.73
C ALA A 61 -2.42 -17.07 2.38
N THR A 62 -2.45 -18.24 1.72
CA THR A 62 -3.72 -18.91 1.38
C THR A 62 -4.47 -19.39 2.62
N ILE A 63 -3.77 -20.03 3.56
CA ILE A 63 -4.38 -20.56 4.80
C ILE A 63 -4.94 -19.40 5.64
N SER A 64 -4.14 -18.35 5.83
CA SER A 64 -4.56 -17.16 6.58
C SER A 64 -5.69 -16.44 5.85
N GLY A 65 -5.58 -16.27 4.53
CA GLY A 65 -6.61 -15.62 3.70
C GLY A 65 -7.95 -16.34 3.78
N THR A 66 -7.97 -17.67 3.66
CA THR A 66 -9.20 -18.47 3.76
C THR A 66 -9.78 -18.37 5.16
N SER A 67 -8.94 -18.46 6.21
CA SER A 67 -9.40 -18.34 7.59
C SER A 67 -9.96 -16.94 7.89
N ILE A 68 -9.32 -15.87 7.43
CA ILE A 68 -9.78 -14.48 7.61
C ILE A 68 -11.11 -14.30 6.88
N THR A 69 -11.14 -14.61 5.58
CA THR A 69 -12.32 -14.39 4.74
C THR A 69 -13.52 -15.16 5.27
N THR A 70 -13.35 -16.43 5.65
CA THR A 70 -14.42 -17.23 6.26
C THR A 70 -14.91 -16.61 7.56
N THR A 71 -13.99 -16.18 8.44
CA THR A 71 -14.35 -15.60 9.73
C THR A 71 -15.13 -14.30 9.57
N LEU A 72 -14.65 -13.41 8.70
CA LEU A 72 -15.30 -12.12 8.44
C LEU A 72 -16.69 -12.30 7.83
N LEU A 73 -16.83 -13.15 6.81
CA LEU A 73 -18.14 -13.44 6.20
C LEU A 73 -19.13 -14.03 7.21
N ASN A 74 -18.68 -14.94 8.08
CA ASN A 74 -19.53 -15.50 9.14
C ASN A 74 -19.88 -14.48 10.22
N ALA A 75 -19.05 -13.45 10.42
CA ALA A 75 -19.32 -12.32 11.29
C ALA A 75 -20.21 -11.24 10.64
N GLY A 76 -20.76 -11.51 9.45
CA GLY A 76 -21.66 -10.61 8.74
C GLY A 76 -20.97 -9.53 7.90
N TRP A 77 -19.65 -9.62 7.71
CA TRP A 77 -18.97 -8.76 6.75
C TRP A 77 -19.43 -9.12 5.34
N THR A 78 -19.60 -8.11 4.49
CA THR A 78 -20.16 -8.31 3.14
C THR A 78 -19.15 -7.97 2.06
N LEU A 79 -19.18 -8.70 0.95
CA LEU A 79 -18.37 -8.39 -0.21
C LEU A 79 -18.64 -6.97 -0.70
N ARG A 80 -17.57 -6.21 -0.93
CA ARG A 80 -17.65 -4.93 -1.63
C ARG A 80 -17.98 -5.21 -3.10
N PRO A 81 -19.11 -4.69 -3.63
CA PRO A 81 -19.45 -4.90 -5.03
C PRO A 81 -18.35 -4.31 -5.93
N ASP A 82 -17.77 -5.15 -6.77
CA ASP A 82 -17.02 -4.71 -7.93
C ASP A 82 -18.00 -4.67 -9.13
N SER A 83 -17.90 -3.64 -9.96
CA SER A 83 -18.78 -3.52 -11.14
C SER A 83 -18.55 -4.65 -12.15
N GLU A 84 -17.36 -5.25 -12.15
CA GLU A 84 -16.98 -6.33 -13.07
C GLU A 84 -17.25 -7.71 -12.46
N PHE A 85 -16.98 -7.88 -11.15
CA PHE A 85 -17.14 -9.14 -10.42
C PHE A 85 -17.91 -8.93 -9.11
N PRO A 86 -19.25 -8.73 -9.18
CA PRO A 86 -20.04 -8.34 -8.01
C PRO A 86 -20.24 -9.46 -6.99
N GLU A 87 -20.10 -10.72 -7.41
CA GLU A 87 -20.35 -11.92 -6.60
C GLU A 87 -19.10 -12.80 -6.51
N PRO A 88 -18.96 -13.62 -5.44
CA PRO A 88 -17.91 -14.63 -5.36
C PRO A 88 -17.93 -15.56 -6.58
N GLY A 89 -16.74 -15.90 -7.08
CA GLY A 89 -16.61 -16.92 -8.13
C GLY A 89 -16.72 -18.33 -7.56
N ASN A 90 -16.53 -19.32 -8.44
CA ASN A 90 -16.49 -20.73 -8.08
C ASN A 90 -15.27 -21.43 -8.72
N LYS A 91 -15.17 -22.75 -8.58
CA LYS A 91 -14.07 -23.57 -9.13
C LYS A 91 -13.89 -23.44 -10.65
N GLU A 92 -14.95 -23.15 -11.40
CA GLU A 92 -14.93 -23.00 -12.86
C GLU A 92 -14.67 -21.55 -13.30
N THR A 93 -14.69 -20.58 -12.37
CA THR A 93 -14.41 -19.17 -12.70
C THR A 93 -12.92 -18.99 -12.93
N ASP A 94 -12.50 -18.50 -14.10
CA ASP A 94 -11.10 -18.18 -14.41
C ASP A 94 -10.46 -17.24 -13.37
N LEU A 95 -9.14 -17.38 -13.14
CA LEU A 95 -8.41 -16.61 -12.11
C LEU A 95 -8.55 -15.09 -12.25
N ASP A 96 -8.50 -14.59 -13.49
CA ASP A 96 -8.61 -13.16 -13.82
C ASP A 96 -10.04 -12.63 -13.72
N LYS A 97 -11.02 -13.51 -13.50
CA LYS A 97 -12.44 -13.19 -13.31
C LYS A 97 -12.93 -13.40 -11.87
N LEU A 98 -12.03 -13.78 -10.96
CA LEU A 98 -12.36 -13.88 -9.55
C LEU A 98 -12.33 -12.50 -8.88
N PRO A 99 -13.29 -12.18 -7.99
CA PRO A 99 -13.20 -10.96 -7.21
C PRO A 99 -12.05 -11.05 -6.20
N VAL A 100 -11.38 -9.90 -5.98
CA VAL A 100 -10.45 -9.74 -4.85
C VAL A 100 -11.24 -9.77 -3.54
N VAL A 101 -10.65 -10.32 -2.47
CA VAL A 101 -11.27 -10.23 -1.14
C VAL A 101 -11.27 -8.77 -0.67
N ARG A 102 -12.42 -8.11 -0.83
CA ARG A 102 -12.70 -6.77 -0.31
C ARG A 102 -13.97 -6.82 0.51
N LEU A 103 -13.89 -6.69 1.83
CA LEU A 103 -15.04 -6.89 2.72
C LEU A 103 -15.35 -5.64 3.52
N TYR A 104 -16.61 -5.18 3.47
CA TYR A 104 -17.15 -4.15 4.34
C TYR A 104 -17.47 -4.73 5.72
N PRO A 105 -17.18 -4.02 6.81
CA PRO A 105 -17.69 -4.38 8.12
C PRO A 105 -19.21 -4.21 8.18
N PRO A 106 -19.94 -4.98 9.00
CA PRO A 106 -21.41 -4.94 9.10
C PRO A 106 -22.00 -3.53 9.34
N GLU A 107 -21.24 -2.68 10.02
CA GLU A 107 -21.66 -1.39 10.55
C GLU A 107 -21.09 -0.19 9.76
N SER A 108 -20.42 -0.42 8.62
CA SER A 108 -19.99 0.68 7.73
C SER A 108 -19.80 0.22 6.29
N SER A 109 -20.27 1.05 5.35
CA SER A 109 -19.97 0.94 3.92
C SER A 109 -18.87 1.91 3.46
N ASP A 110 -18.23 2.61 4.39
CA ASP A 110 -17.32 3.72 4.06
C ASP A 110 -15.87 3.26 3.80
N TRP A 111 -15.50 2.14 4.43
CA TRP A 111 -14.19 1.51 4.30
C TRP A 111 -14.32 -0.01 4.30
N PHE A 112 -13.37 -0.69 3.66
CA PHE A 112 -13.34 -2.16 3.57
C PHE A 112 -11.92 -2.69 3.84
N VAL A 113 -11.82 -3.93 4.28
CA VAL A 113 -10.56 -4.68 4.31
C VAL A 113 -10.29 -5.26 2.93
N GLU A 114 -9.07 -5.09 2.43
CA GLU A 114 -8.57 -5.75 1.22
C GLU A 114 -7.44 -6.72 1.59
N LEU A 115 -7.52 -7.98 1.16
CA LEU A 115 -6.44 -8.95 1.41
C LEU A 115 -5.48 -9.00 0.23
N LEU A 116 -4.19 -8.97 0.54
CA LEU A 116 -3.07 -9.06 -0.41
C LEU A 116 -2.11 -10.16 0.05
N SER A 117 -1.27 -10.69 -0.84
CA SER A 117 -0.15 -11.58 -0.50
C SER A 117 1.17 -11.00 -0.97
N VAL A 118 2.25 -11.32 -0.27
CA VAL A 118 3.60 -11.23 -0.86
C VAL A 118 3.76 -12.26 -2.00
N PRO A 119 4.69 -12.07 -2.96
CA PRO A 119 5.02 -13.07 -3.97
C PRO A 119 5.70 -14.30 -3.37
N GLU A 120 5.70 -15.41 -4.11
CA GLU A 120 6.43 -16.65 -3.75
C GLU A 120 7.93 -16.43 -3.68
N SER A 121 8.41 -15.71 -4.70
CA SER A 121 9.80 -15.43 -4.93
C SER A 121 9.96 -13.96 -5.25
N ASN A 122 11.10 -13.42 -4.82
CA ASN A 122 11.55 -12.08 -5.15
C ASN A 122 12.43 -12.05 -6.42
N SER A 123 12.71 -13.21 -7.01
CA SER A 123 13.44 -13.36 -8.26
C SER A 123 12.50 -13.75 -9.42
N GLY A 124 12.75 -13.18 -10.60
CA GLY A 124 12.03 -13.54 -11.82
C GLY A 124 10.57 -13.07 -11.91
N GLU A 125 9.79 -13.80 -12.70
CA GLU A 125 8.33 -13.64 -12.79
C GLU A 125 7.66 -14.23 -11.55
N PHE A 126 6.55 -13.64 -11.10
CA PHE A 126 5.79 -14.13 -9.96
C PHE A 126 4.30 -14.24 -10.29
N GLU A 127 3.62 -15.17 -9.61
CA GLU A 127 2.18 -15.33 -9.70
C GLU A 127 1.48 -14.10 -9.08
N ARG A 128 0.89 -13.26 -9.95
CA ARG A 128 0.17 -12.05 -9.51
C ARG A 128 -1.13 -12.38 -8.79
N PHE A 129 -1.77 -13.48 -9.14
CA PHE A 129 -3.13 -13.81 -8.72
C PHE A 129 -3.18 -15.25 -8.24
N ARG A 130 -3.56 -15.44 -6.98
CA ARG A 130 -3.73 -16.76 -6.39
C ARG A 130 -5.19 -17.02 -6.05
N ARG A 131 -5.72 -18.17 -6.43
CA ARG A 131 -7.07 -18.59 -6.02
C ARG A 131 -7.13 -18.78 -4.52
N LEU A 132 -8.16 -18.20 -3.92
CA LEU A 132 -8.51 -18.38 -2.52
C LEU A 132 -9.85 -19.12 -2.45
N GLU A 133 -9.80 -20.39 -2.09
CA GLU A 133 -10.99 -21.21 -1.89
C GLU A 133 -11.47 -21.02 -0.45
N VAL A 134 -12.63 -20.37 -0.31
CA VAL A 134 -13.24 -20.13 1.01
C VAL A 134 -14.11 -21.31 1.40
N ASP A 135 -14.88 -21.82 0.44
CA ASP A 135 -15.61 -23.09 0.52
C ASP A 135 -15.91 -23.62 -0.89
N ALA A 136 -16.66 -24.72 -0.99
CA ALA A 136 -17.01 -25.37 -2.25
C ALA A 136 -17.77 -24.50 -3.27
N LYS A 137 -18.32 -23.35 -2.86
CA LYS A 137 -19.12 -22.45 -3.69
C LYS A 137 -18.51 -21.05 -3.85
N ARG A 138 -17.62 -20.63 -2.95
CA ARG A 138 -17.07 -19.27 -2.91
C ARG A 138 -15.56 -19.27 -3.10
N HIS A 139 -15.13 -18.69 -4.21
CA HIS A 139 -13.74 -18.52 -4.59
C HIS A 139 -13.45 -17.02 -4.83
N PHE A 140 -12.27 -16.60 -4.42
CA PHE A 140 -11.75 -15.24 -4.61
C PHE A 140 -10.34 -15.31 -5.17
N VAL A 141 -9.75 -14.15 -5.48
CA VAL A 141 -8.33 -14.02 -5.76
C VAL A 141 -7.63 -13.25 -4.66
N LEU A 142 -6.42 -13.70 -4.31
CA LEU A 142 -5.48 -13.01 -3.46
C LEU A 142 -4.39 -12.40 -4.36
N PRO A 143 -4.44 -11.08 -4.63
CA PRO A 143 -3.45 -10.43 -5.48
C PRO A 143 -2.11 -10.26 -4.76
N SER A 144 -1.04 -10.28 -5.54
CA SER A 144 0.34 -10.04 -5.13
C SER A 144 0.98 -8.97 -6.00
N PHE A 145 1.90 -8.21 -5.41
CA PHE A 145 2.69 -7.20 -6.12
C PHE A 145 4.16 -7.35 -5.75
N LYS A 146 5.02 -7.04 -6.73
CA LYS A 146 6.45 -7.34 -6.69
C LYS A 146 7.14 -6.72 -5.47
N PHE A 147 6.82 -5.47 -5.16
CA PHE A 147 7.50 -4.70 -4.12
C PHE A 147 6.77 -4.70 -2.77
N LEU A 148 5.72 -5.50 -2.58
CA LEU A 148 5.11 -5.68 -1.25
C LEU A 148 6.10 -6.18 -0.18
N PRO A 149 7.04 -7.10 -0.47
CA PRO A 149 8.07 -7.49 0.50
C PRO A 149 8.94 -6.33 1.00
N ILE A 150 9.15 -5.29 0.18
CA ILE A 150 9.81 -4.06 0.63
C ILE A 150 8.89 -3.31 1.58
N ALA A 151 7.63 -3.06 1.18
CA ALA A 151 6.68 -2.31 2.00
C ALA A 151 6.51 -2.90 3.41
N ILE A 152 6.60 -4.24 3.53
CA ILE A 152 6.45 -4.94 4.82
C ILE A 152 7.79 -5.32 5.47
N TYR A 153 8.92 -4.77 5.02
CA TYR A 153 10.22 -5.05 5.62
C TYR A 153 10.32 -4.49 7.05
N GLU A 154 10.68 -5.35 8.01
CA GLU A 154 10.80 -5.03 9.45
C GLU A 154 9.62 -4.19 10.01
N PRO A 155 8.35 -4.66 9.90
CA PRO A 155 7.20 -3.83 10.20
C PRO A 155 7.07 -3.55 11.71
N ILE A 156 6.35 -2.48 12.05
CA ILE A 156 6.14 -2.04 13.43
C ILE A 156 5.04 -2.89 14.07
N ALA A 157 5.39 -3.66 15.10
CA ALA A 157 4.41 -4.40 15.89
C ALA A 157 3.45 -3.44 16.61
N THR A 158 2.17 -3.79 16.66
CA THR A 158 1.16 -3.05 17.42
C THR A 158 0.71 -3.84 18.65
N SER A 159 0.04 -3.17 19.59
CA SER A 159 -0.53 -3.79 20.79
C SER A 159 -1.60 -4.85 20.49
N VAL A 160 -2.20 -4.82 19.30
CA VAL A 160 -3.29 -5.74 18.91
C VAL A 160 -2.82 -6.97 18.13
N GLY A 161 -1.50 -7.11 17.94
CA GLY A 161 -0.87 -8.28 17.33
C GLY A 161 -0.87 -8.31 15.80
N ILE A 162 -1.38 -7.27 15.16
CA ILE A 162 -1.19 -6.98 13.72
C ILE A 162 -0.02 -5.99 13.60
N SER A 163 0.80 -6.07 12.56
CA SER A 163 1.87 -5.09 12.34
C SER A 163 1.44 -3.97 11.38
N CYS A 164 2.11 -2.82 11.45
CA CYS A 164 1.98 -1.74 10.47
C CYS A 164 3.29 -1.55 9.72
N ALA A 165 3.21 -1.36 8.40
CA ALA A 165 4.37 -1.06 7.57
C ALA A 165 5.03 0.27 7.96
N ARG A 166 6.35 0.30 7.84
CA ARG A 166 7.16 1.50 8.04
C ARG A 166 6.94 2.47 6.87
N VAL A 167 6.91 3.77 7.16
CA VAL A 167 6.57 4.79 6.15
C VAL A 167 7.63 4.94 5.09
N GLU A 168 8.90 4.84 5.47
CA GLU A 168 10.04 4.84 4.57
C GLU A 168 9.99 3.63 3.62
N MET A 169 9.56 2.47 4.09
CA MET A 169 9.46 1.25 3.28
C MET A 169 8.30 1.33 2.29
N MET A 170 7.17 1.91 2.72
CA MET A 170 6.05 2.18 1.82
C MET A 170 6.42 3.22 0.76
N ALA A 171 7.18 4.26 1.12
CA ALA A 171 7.67 5.24 0.16
C ALA A 171 8.55 4.59 -0.90
N LEU A 172 9.54 3.78 -0.48
CA LEU A 172 10.40 3.05 -1.41
C LEU A 172 9.61 2.11 -2.33
N ALA A 173 8.68 1.32 -1.78
CA ALA A 173 7.86 0.39 -2.57
C ALA A 173 7.04 1.12 -3.65
N ASN A 174 6.48 2.30 -3.34
CA ASN A 174 5.73 3.10 -4.32
C ASN A 174 6.63 3.62 -5.47
N LEU A 175 7.87 4.03 -5.15
CA LEU A 175 8.85 4.48 -6.15
C LEU A 175 9.29 3.32 -7.05
N LEU A 176 9.60 2.17 -6.45
CA LEU A 176 10.02 0.97 -7.18
C LEU A 176 8.95 0.41 -8.11
N GLU A 177 7.67 0.49 -7.72
CA GLU A 177 6.56 0.05 -8.56
C GLU A 177 6.36 0.98 -9.78
N ASN A 178 6.84 2.22 -9.69
CA ASN A 178 6.63 3.26 -10.70
C ASN A 178 7.95 3.94 -11.13
N PRO A 179 8.92 3.18 -11.71
CA PRO A 179 10.14 3.77 -12.28
C PRO A 179 9.82 4.64 -13.50
N THR A 180 8.64 4.46 -14.10
CA THR A 180 8.07 5.33 -15.14
C THR A 180 6.59 5.58 -14.85
N ILE A 181 6.08 6.76 -15.22
CA ILE A 181 4.67 7.07 -15.07
C ILE A 181 3.88 6.36 -16.16
N GLN A 182 3.25 5.25 -15.77
CA GLN A 182 2.34 4.52 -16.66
C GLN A 182 1.13 5.38 -17.00
N GLN A 183 0.71 5.35 -18.27
CA GLN A 183 -0.48 6.08 -18.75
C GLN A 183 -1.80 5.43 -18.30
N THR A 184 -1.74 4.21 -17.75
CA THR A 184 -2.90 3.45 -17.34
C THR A 184 -3.63 4.14 -16.18
N PRO A 185 -4.89 4.55 -16.36
CA PRO A 185 -5.67 5.14 -15.29
C PRO A 185 -6.01 4.09 -14.22
N MET A 186 -6.19 4.56 -12.99
CA MET A 186 -6.74 3.74 -11.94
C MET A 186 -8.20 3.36 -12.22
N ARG A 187 -8.60 2.18 -11.74
CA ARG A 187 -10.00 1.85 -11.57
C ARG A 187 -10.60 2.72 -10.44
N GLY A 188 -11.68 3.42 -10.75
CA GLY A 188 -12.41 4.29 -9.81
C GLY A 188 -11.89 5.72 -9.73
N LEU A 189 -12.69 6.59 -9.13
CA LEU A 189 -12.44 8.04 -9.06
C LEU A 189 -11.79 8.44 -7.72
N ILE A 190 -10.93 9.45 -7.76
CA ILE A 190 -10.44 10.18 -6.59
C ILE A 190 -11.04 11.59 -6.63
N SER A 191 -12.01 11.85 -5.75
CA SER A 191 -12.77 13.10 -5.74
C SER A 191 -13.26 13.48 -7.15
N ASN A 192 -13.97 12.55 -7.80
CA ASN A 192 -14.55 12.67 -9.15
C ASN A 192 -13.55 12.78 -10.31
N ARG A 193 -12.26 12.48 -10.10
CA ARG A 193 -11.24 12.49 -11.16
C ARG A 193 -10.67 11.11 -11.44
N ILE A 194 -10.39 10.84 -12.71
CA ILE A 194 -9.58 9.70 -13.15
C ILE A 194 -8.12 10.09 -12.94
N ILE A 195 -7.37 9.26 -12.24
CA ILE A 195 -5.97 9.52 -11.87
C ILE A 195 -5.10 8.37 -12.39
N LYS A 196 -3.90 8.67 -12.90
CA LYS A 196 -2.91 7.63 -13.24
C LYS A 196 -2.40 6.94 -11.97
N ARG A 197 -2.23 5.62 -12.01
CA ARG A 197 -1.73 4.87 -10.83
C ARG A 197 -0.36 5.39 -10.36
N GLY A 198 0.56 5.63 -11.30
CA GLY A 198 1.88 6.18 -10.99
C GLY A 198 1.81 7.52 -10.26
N ASN A 199 0.95 8.44 -10.70
CA ASN A 199 0.79 9.75 -10.06
C ASN A 199 0.31 9.60 -8.60
N LYS A 200 -0.64 8.69 -8.34
CA LYS A 200 -1.09 8.40 -6.96
C LYS A 200 0.05 7.86 -6.11
N ASP A 201 0.74 6.84 -6.60
CA ASP A 201 1.70 6.09 -5.78
C ASP A 201 2.99 6.91 -5.54
N ILE A 202 3.54 7.56 -6.57
CA ILE A 202 4.66 8.49 -6.42
C ILE A 202 4.26 9.67 -5.54
N GLY A 203 3.07 10.23 -5.74
CA GLY A 203 2.54 11.29 -4.89
C GLY A 203 2.47 10.88 -3.41
N ARG A 204 2.06 9.63 -3.11
CA ARG A 204 2.08 9.09 -1.75
C ARG A 204 3.48 9.04 -1.15
N ALA A 205 4.50 8.65 -1.91
CA ALA A 205 5.89 8.69 -1.42
C ALA A 205 6.31 10.12 -1.01
N VAL A 206 5.99 11.11 -1.84
CA VAL A 206 6.24 12.54 -1.55
C VAL A 206 5.46 13.00 -0.32
N ALA A 207 4.18 12.62 -0.19
CA ALA A 207 3.37 12.98 0.97
C ALA A 207 3.91 12.38 2.27
N LEU A 208 4.35 11.13 2.25
CA LEU A 208 4.99 10.50 3.41
C LEU A 208 6.28 11.23 3.79
N ALA A 209 7.14 11.51 2.80
CA ALA A 209 8.37 12.28 3.03
C ALA A 209 8.08 13.66 3.63
N ARG A 210 7.08 14.37 3.12
CA ARG A 210 6.64 15.66 3.65
C ARG A 210 6.19 15.60 5.11
N ILE A 211 5.44 14.57 5.50
CA ILE A 211 4.96 14.44 6.89
C ILE A 211 6.11 14.06 7.84
N CYS A 212 7.06 13.27 7.35
CA CYS A 212 8.24 12.86 8.12
C CYS A 212 9.25 13.99 8.32
N ASP A 213 9.32 14.94 7.38
CA ASP A 213 10.16 16.13 7.44
C ASP A 213 11.65 15.76 7.53
N ASP A 214 12.39 16.18 8.57
CA ASP A 214 13.83 15.91 8.71
C ASP A 214 14.19 14.42 8.86
N GLU A 215 13.22 13.56 9.22
CA GLU A 215 13.48 12.11 9.41
C GLU A 215 13.86 11.40 8.09
N ILE A 216 13.57 12.01 6.93
CA ILE A 216 13.83 11.41 5.62
C ILE A 216 15.32 11.22 5.32
N GLU A 217 16.20 11.98 5.97
CA GLU A 217 17.66 11.86 5.79
C GLU A 217 18.19 10.48 6.24
N THR A 218 17.43 9.77 7.06
CA THR A 218 17.80 8.41 7.54
C THR A 218 17.32 7.30 6.62
N TRP A 219 16.42 7.60 5.68
CA TRP A 219 15.80 6.60 4.81
C TRP A 219 16.77 5.92 3.84
N PRO A 220 17.77 6.59 3.24
CA PRO A 220 18.71 5.98 2.29
C PRO A 220 19.38 4.69 2.80
N GLU A 221 19.92 4.72 4.01
CA GLU A 221 20.57 3.57 4.66
C GLU A 221 19.58 2.41 4.88
N LEU A 222 18.37 2.75 5.36
CA LEU A 222 17.30 1.79 5.60
C LEU A 222 16.84 1.14 4.28
N TRP A 223 16.71 1.93 3.22
CA TRP A 223 16.32 1.48 1.89
C TRP A 223 17.36 0.54 1.29
N LEU A 224 18.65 0.87 1.39
CA LEU A 224 19.73 0.02 0.90
C LEU A 224 19.72 -1.34 1.61
N LYS A 225 19.62 -1.34 2.95
CA LYS A 225 19.53 -2.56 3.76
C LYS A 225 18.33 -3.42 3.33
N ALA A 226 17.15 -2.80 3.17
CA ALA A 226 15.94 -3.50 2.77
C ALA A 226 16.06 -4.10 1.37
N LEU A 227 16.53 -3.32 0.38
CA LEU A 227 16.71 -3.78 -1.00
C LEU A 227 17.69 -4.94 -1.11
N ARG A 228 18.83 -4.88 -0.42
CA ARG A 228 19.82 -5.97 -0.39
C ARG A 228 19.26 -7.23 0.24
N THR A 229 18.46 -7.09 1.30
CA THR A 229 17.88 -8.23 2.00
C THR A 229 16.77 -8.90 1.16
N VAL A 230 15.89 -8.08 0.57
CA VAL A 230 14.70 -8.56 -0.13
C VAL A 230 15.01 -9.01 -1.56
N PHE A 231 15.93 -8.32 -2.25
CA PHE A 231 16.32 -8.57 -3.63
C PHE A 231 17.84 -8.71 -3.79
N PRO A 232 18.49 -9.69 -3.13
CA PRO A 232 19.96 -9.78 -3.07
C PRO A 232 20.64 -9.84 -4.44
N GLU A 233 19.98 -10.41 -5.45
CA GLU A 233 20.53 -10.55 -6.80
C GLU A 233 20.23 -9.34 -7.72
N ASN A 234 19.23 -8.53 -7.37
CA ASN A 234 18.70 -7.49 -8.25
C ASN A 234 18.63 -6.10 -7.59
N TRP A 235 19.13 -5.94 -6.36
CA TRP A 235 18.98 -4.71 -5.59
C TRP A 235 19.53 -3.51 -6.33
N LEU A 236 20.72 -3.63 -6.96
CA LEU A 236 21.36 -2.52 -7.68
C LEU A 236 20.54 -2.10 -8.91
N LYS A 237 20.00 -3.08 -9.65
CA LYS A 237 19.11 -2.82 -10.79
C LYS A 237 17.88 -2.01 -10.38
N TYR A 238 17.35 -2.24 -9.19
CA TYR A 238 16.21 -1.47 -8.69
C TYR A 238 16.63 -0.12 -8.13
N ALA A 239 17.74 -0.06 -7.41
CA ALA A 239 18.22 1.15 -6.74
C ALA A 239 18.48 2.32 -7.70
N VAL A 240 19.09 2.04 -8.86
CA VAL A 240 19.46 3.09 -9.84
C VAL A 240 18.27 3.82 -10.46
N HIS A 241 17.06 3.28 -10.35
CA HIS A 241 15.84 3.84 -10.96
C HIS A 241 14.82 4.38 -9.95
N VAL A 242 15.15 4.43 -8.65
CA VAL A 242 14.20 4.86 -7.59
C VAL A 242 13.69 6.31 -7.80
N GLY A 243 14.48 7.19 -8.43
CA GLY A 243 14.12 8.58 -8.67
C GLY A 243 13.39 8.87 -9.99
N ASP A 244 13.39 7.93 -10.94
CA ASP A 244 13.04 8.20 -12.34
C ASP A 244 11.57 8.64 -12.50
N GLY A 245 10.66 7.99 -11.77
CA GLY A 245 9.24 8.35 -11.78
C GLY A 245 8.98 9.75 -11.21
N ILE A 246 9.76 10.18 -10.20
CA ILE A 246 9.65 11.54 -9.64
C ILE A 246 10.11 12.58 -10.67
N GLN A 247 11.18 12.29 -11.41
CA GLN A 247 11.65 13.20 -12.46
C GLN A 247 10.57 13.41 -13.52
N GLN A 248 9.94 12.33 -13.99
CA GLN A 248 8.82 12.40 -14.95
C GLN A 248 7.61 13.16 -14.37
N LEU A 249 7.33 13.00 -13.07
CA LEU A 249 6.23 13.68 -12.40
C LEU A 249 6.40 15.20 -12.44
N VAL A 250 7.62 15.70 -12.21
CA VAL A 250 7.92 17.14 -12.17
C VAL A 250 7.97 17.76 -13.55
N GLU A 251 8.37 16.99 -14.57
CA GLU A 251 8.43 17.45 -15.97
C GLU A 251 7.04 17.61 -16.61
N ASN A 252 5.99 17.04 -16.02
CA ASN A 252 4.62 17.13 -16.52
C ASN A 252 3.69 17.79 -15.50
N GLU A 253 3.27 19.03 -15.79
CA GLU A 253 2.39 19.81 -14.91
C GLU A 253 1.07 19.08 -14.58
N GLY A 254 0.50 18.35 -15.55
CA GLY A 254 -0.74 17.59 -15.34
C GLY A 254 -0.56 16.39 -14.42
N ASP A 255 0.58 15.71 -14.51
CA ASP A 255 0.88 14.58 -13.62
C ASP A 255 1.19 15.06 -12.20
N LEU A 256 1.94 16.17 -12.07
CA LEU A 256 2.19 16.84 -10.80
C LEU A 256 0.89 17.29 -10.12
N GLU A 257 -0.02 17.91 -10.87
CA GLU A 257 -1.34 18.32 -10.39
C GLU A 257 -2.15 17.12 -9.88
N GLN A 258 -2.19 16.03 -10.64
CA GLN A 258 -2.91 14.81 -10.23
C GLN A 258 -2.34 14.19 -8.95
N ALA A 259 -1.01 14.15 -8.81
CA ALA A 259 -0.35 13.66 -7.61
C ALA A 259 -0.70 14.53 -6.39
N CYS A 260 -0.61 15.86 -6.53
CA CYS A 260 -0.98 16.81 -5.49
C CYS A 260 -2.46 16.66 -5.09
N HIS A 261 -3.37 16.64 -6.07
CA HIS A 261 -4.81 16.43 -5.86
C HIS A 261 -5.08 15.14 -5.09
N THR A 262 -4.41 14.06 -5.46
CA THR A 262 -4.58 12.76 -4.79
C THR A 262 -4.09 12.80 -3.35
N CYS A 263 -2.97 13.46 -3.08
CA CYS A 263 -2.44 13.60 -1.73
C CYS A 263 -3.35 14.46 -0.84
N ASN A 264 -3.82 15.60 -1.34
CA ASN A 264 -4.76 16.49 -0.63
C ASN A 264 -6.11 15.81 -0.35
N ASN A 265 -6.52 14.85 -1.16
CA ASN A 265 -7.72 14.05 -0.91
C ASN A 265 -7.44 12.77 -0.10
N GLY A 266 -6.21 12.53 0.32
CA GLY A 266 -5.79 11.35 1.08
C GLY A 266 -4.91 11.73 2.26
N LEU A 267 -3.61 11.41 2.18
CA LEU A 267 -2.65 11.57 3.28
C LEU A 267 -2.46 13.01 3.74
N LEU A 268 -2.60 14.00 2.86
CA LEU A 268 -2.47 15.43 3.19
C LEU A 268 -3.83 16.11 3.42
N SER A 269 -4.93 15.36 3.52
CA SER A 269 -6.26 15.95 3.72
C SER A 269 -6.40 16.80 4.99
N PHE A 270 -5.56 16.53 5.99
CA PHE A 270 -5.51 17.28 7.24
C PHE A 270 -4.74 18.61 7.13
N ALA A 271 -3.83 18.72 6.16
CA ALA A 271 -3.04 19.91 5.88
C ALA A 271 -2.78 20.01 4.36
N PRO A 272 -3.81 20.35 3.56
CA PRO A 272 -3.70 20.39 2.11
C PRO A 272 -2.66 21.41 1.65
N VAL A 273 -2.03 21.14 0.51
CA VAL A 273 -0.98 21.99 -0.07
C VAL A 273 -1.32 22.45 -1.47
N THR A 274 -0.74 23.57 -1.90
CA THR A 274 -0.76 23.96 -3.31
C THR A 274 0.19 23.10 -4.14
N VAL A 275 0.04 23.13 -5.47
CA VAL A 275 0.95 22.42 -6.39
C VAL A 275 2.39 22.91 -6.23
N GLU A 276 2.59 24.21 -5.99
CA GLU A 276 3.91 24.81 -5.77
C GLU A 276 4.54 24.31 -4.46
N GLN A 277 3.76 24.25 -3.37
CA GLN A 277 4.22 23.69 -2.09
C GLN A 277 4.52 22.19 -2.20
N PHE A 278 3.73 21.47 -3.01
CA PHE A 278 3.99 20.06 -3.30
C PHE A 278 5.29 19.89 -4.09
N ALA A 279 5.54 20.72 -5.10
CA ALA A 279 6.79 20.73 -5.86
C ALA A 279 8.02 21.05 -4.98
N VAL A 280 7.89 21.95 -4.00
CA VAL A 280 8.95 22.18 -2.99
C VAL A 280 9.21 20.91 -2.18
N SER A 281 8.16 20.18 -1.80
CA SER A 281 8.29 18.91 -1.07
C SER A 281 9.01 17.85 -1.92
N ILE A 282 8.74 17.81 -3.23
CA ILE A 282 9.45 16.93 -4.16
C ILE A 282 10.93 17.27 -4.21
N LYS A 283 11.29 18.55 -4.41
CA LYS A 283 12.69 18.99 -4.46
C LYS A 283 13.45 18.63 -3.20
N ARG A 284 12.82 18.80 -2.04
CA ARG A 284 13.38 18.40 -0.75
C ARG A 284 13.59 16.89 -0.69
N PHE A 285 12.57 16.10 -1.05
CA PHE A 285 12.67 14.64 -1.06
C PHE A 285 13.75 14.11 -2.03
N GLN A 286 13.91 14.75 -3.19
CA GLN A 286 14.98 14.44 -4.13
C GLN A 286 16.36 14.66 -3.50
N LYS A 287 16.58 15.86 -2.95
CA LYS A 287 17.88 16.27 -2.41
C LYS A 287 18.27 15.55 -1.12
N ASP A 288 17.33 15.37 -0.21
CA ASP A 288 17.63 14.91 1.15
C ASP A 288 17.51 13.39 1.30
N CYS A 289 16.93 12.69 0.31
CA CYS A 289 16.73 11.24 0.36
C CYS A 289 17.14 10.52 -0.93
N ILE A 290 16.60 10.90 -2.09
CA ILE A 290 16.80 10.11 -3.33
C ILE A 290 18.24 10.22 -3.83
N GLU A 291 18.78 11.44 -3.93
CA GLU A 291 20.16 11.68 -4.34
C GLU A 291 21.17 10.99 -3.39
N PRO A 292 21.08 11.15 -2.06
CA PRO A 292 21.92 10.40 -1.11
C PRO A 292 21.79 8.88 -1.25
N PHE A 293 20.59 8.36 -1.51
CA PHE A 293 20.37 6.93 -1.71
C PHE A 293 21.06 6.41 -2.98
N ILE A 294 20.95 7.14 -4.10
CA ILE A 294 21.62 6.78 -5.35
C ILE A 294 23.15 6.87 -5.19
N GLU A 295 23.64 7.91 -4.51
CA GLU A 295 25.07 8.06 -4.22
C GLU A 295 25.58 6.90 -3.35
N LEU A 296 24.86 6.55 -2.29
CA LEU A 296 25.18 5.43 -1.41
C LEU A 296 25.27 4.11 -2.20
N CYS A 297 24.32 3.88 -3.11
CA CYS A 297 24.30 2.69 -3.96
C CYS A 297 25.43 2.64 -4.99
N SER A 298 25.95 3.81 -5.41
CA SER A 298 27.02 3.92 -6.42
C SER A 298 28.43 3.68 -5.84
N ARG A 299 28.57 3.68 -4.52
CA ARG A 299 29.85 3.47 -3.81
C ARG A 299 30.16 2.00 -3.51
N GLU A 300 29.24 1.10 -3.87
CA GLU A 300 29.27 -0.34 -3.58
C GLU A 300 29.53 -1.15 -4.85
#